data_AF-A0A9D1V413-F1
#
_entry.id   AF-A0A9D1V413-F1
#
_cell.length_a   1.000
_cell.length_b   1.000
_cell.length_c   1.000
_cell.angle_alpha   90.00
_cell.angle_beta   90.00
_cell.angle_gamma   90.00
#
_symmetry.space_group_name_H-M   'P 1'
#
loop_
_entity.id
_entity.type
_entity.pdbx_description
1 polymer ?
#
loop_
_entity_poly.entity_id
_entity_poly.type
_entity_poly.pdbx_seq_one_letter_code
_entity_poly.pdbx_strand_id
1 'polypeptide(L)'
;AEVISDFIVNLLTDNKLLENPDIQFIISVWEVPFKRILKTVRTQKHYCPLLSWPTPFLVAALNKRISAFSNNTLQNFRTMFAEDVCEETINEILYLSNGNPRDLWHILDHIFQSQYSIDPNCAKLSSKAVHQGLSDFVVHFNFYEYYPKKPKAKANTMDVYSYIKHLQKLPSETFTKNQLNELAKTGSSTNNYVVGMEAIGLVVNTNEKLSAGVVYQINDPKVVYAIKNRLDISRI
;
A
#
# COMPACT_ATOMS: atom_id res chain seq x y z
N ALA A 1 13.21 5.06 -6.36
CA ALA A 1 12.88 6.45 -5.98
C ALA A 1 13.93 7.44 -6.48
N GLU A 2 15.18 7.37 -6.01
CA GLU A 2 16.26 8.32 -6.37
C GLU A 2 16.47 8.50 -7.89
N VAL A 3 16.67 7.42 -8.64
CA VAL A 3 16.83 7.48 -10.11
C VAL A 3 15.62 8.13 -10.79
N ILE A 4 14.41 7.89 -10.29
CA ILE A 4 13.18 8.50 -10.84
C ILE A 4 13.18 10.01 -10.54
N SER A 5 13.51 10.39 -9.30
CA SER A 5 13.63 11.79 -8.88
C SER A 5 14.66 12.56 -9.72
N ASP A 6 15.84 11.99 -9.94
CA ASP A 6 16.91 12.63 -10.70
C ASP A 6 16.55 12.79 -12.18
N PHE A 7 15.78 11.84 -12.73
CA PHE A 7 15.28 11.94 -14.10
C PHE A 7 14.23 13.06 -14.25
N ILE A 8 13.23 13.09 -13.36
CA ILE A 8 12.10 14.02 -13.52
C ILE A 8 12.42 15.45 -13.06
N VAL A 9 13.42 15.67 -12.20
CA VAL A 9 13.68 17.01 -11.63
C VAL A 9 13.97 18.06 -12.69
N ASN A 10 14.72 17.69 -13.74
CA ASN A 10 15.06 18.61 -14.81
C ASN A 10 13.82 19.00 -15.62
N LEU A 11 12.91 18.05 -15.83
CA LEU A 11 11.64 18.31 -16.51
C LEU A 11 10.73 19.20 -15.67
N LEU A 12 10.62 18.92 -14.37
CA LEU A 12 9.70 19.61 -13.46
C LEU A 12 10.21 20.98 -12.97
N THR A 13 11.45 21.35 -13.30
CA THR A 13 12.04 22.65 -12.96
C THR A 13 12.17 23.59 -14.17
N ASP A 14 11.94 23.09 -15.39
CA ASP A 14 11.92 23.89 -16.60
C ASP A 14 10.59 24.65 -16.74
N ASN A 15 10.52 25.84 -16.14
CA ASN A 15 9.33 26.68 -16.24
C ASN A 15 9.05 27.15 -17.68
N LYS A 16 10.04 27.25 -18.56
CA LYS A 16 9.78 27.67 -19.96
C LYS A 16 8.99 26.60 -20.70
N LEU A 17 9.30 25.33 -20.44
CA LEU A 17 8.56 24.21 -20.97
C LEU A 17 7.17 24.09 -20.33
N LEU A 18 7.08 24.19 -19.01
CA LEU A 18 5.83 23.99 -18.27
C LEU A 18 4.82 25.14 -18.42
N GLU A 19 5.29 26.37 -18.64
CA GLU A 19 4.44 27.56 -18.85
C GLU A 19 4.20 27.84 -20.35
N ASN A 20 4.58 26.91 -21.25
CA ASN A 20 4.39 27.09 -22.68
C ASN A 20 2.88 27.05 -23.03
N PRO A 21 2.33 28.09 -23.70
CA PRO A 21 0.90 28.15 -24.02
C PRO A 21 0.46 27.19 -25.13
N ASP A 22 1.39 26.70 -25.94
CA ASP A 22 1.13 25.83 -27.10
C ASP A 22 1.15 24.34 -26.74
N ILE A 23 1.59 23.98 -25.52
CA ILE A 23 1.76 22.58 -25.08
C ILE A 23 1.23 22.40 -23.66
N GLN A 24 0.36 21.41 -23.45
CA GLN A 24 -0.09 21.02 -22.12
C GLN A 24 0.60 19.72 -21.67
N PHE A 25 1.23 19.76 -20.49
CA PHE A 25 1.81 18.57 -19.86
C PHE A 25 0.92 18.07 -18.72
N ILE A 26 0.64 16.76 -18.71
CA ILE A 26 0.07 16.05 -17.57
C ILE A 26 1.10 15.02 -17.12
N ILE A 27 1.66 15.23 -15.94
CA ILE A 27 2.74 14.39 -15.40
C ILE A 27 2.23 13.71 -14.14
N SER A 28 2.24 12.37 -14.14
CA SER A 28 1.89 11.57 -12.97
C SER A 28 3.16 10.97 -12.36
N VAL A 29 3.40 11.24 -11.08
CA VAL A 29 4.59 10.78 -10.35
C VAL A 29 4.16 10.17 -9.03
N TRP A 30 4.81 9.07 -8.65
CA TRP A 30 4.65 8.48 -7.33
C TRP A 30 5.06 9.46 -6.22
N GLU A 31 4.38 9.39 -5.07
CA GLU A 31 4.58 10.34 -3.97
C GLU A 31 6.02 10.31 -3.43
N VAL A 32 6.61 9.12 -3.25
CA VAL A 32 7.97 8.94 -2.70
C VAL A 32 9.04 9.65 -3.55
N PRO A 33 9.18 9.41 -4.88
CA PRO A 33 10.14 10.16 -5.69
C PRO A 33 9.81 11.65 -5.79
N PHE A 34 8.54 12.05 -5.76
CA PHE A 34 8.17 13.46 -5.80
C PHE A 34 8.55 14.22 -4.51
N LYS A 35 8.32 13.64 -3.33
CA LYS A 35 8.73 14.21 -2.03
C LYS A 35 10.21 14.57 -1.97
N ARG A 36 11.08 13.81 -2.64
CA ARG A 36 12.53 14.07 -2.69
C ARG A 36 12.92 15.36 -3.41
N ILE A 37 12.10 15.81 -4.36
CA ILE A 37 12.37 16.99 -5.19
C ILE A 37 11.42 18.16 -4.89
N LEU A 38 10.55 18.00 -3.89
CA LEU A 38 9.52 18.97 -3.54
C LEU A 38 10.08 20.35 -3.20
N LYS A 39 11.30 20.42 -2.65
CA LYS A 39 12.00 21.68 -2.35
C LYS A 39 12.55 22.40 -3.59
N THR A 40 12.73 21.67 -4.69
CA THR A 40 13.33 22.16 -5.92
C THR A 40 12.26 22.54 -6.95
N VAL A 41 11.17 21.79 -7.00
CA VAL A 41 10.03 22.05 -7.90
C VAL A 41 9.18 23.20 -7.34
N ARG A 42 8.83 24.17 -8.20
CA ARG A 42 7.97 25.31 -7.82
C ARG A 42 6.50 24.92 -7.86
N THR A 43 6.07 24.09 -6.90
CA THR A 43 4.69 23.58 -6.78
C THR A 43 3.63 24.67 -6.61
N GLN A 44 4.01 25.88 -6.21
CA GLN A 44 3.14 27.05 -6.13
C GLN A 44 2.82 27.68 -7.49
N LYS A 45 3.60 27.39 -8.53
CA LYS A 45 3.38 27.92 -9.90
C LYS A 45 2.54 26.99 -10.77
N HIS A 46 2.55 25.70 -10.45
CA HIS A 46 1.98 24.66 -11.28
C HIS A 46 0.86 23.96 -10.52
N TYR A 47 -0.20 23.56 -11.21
CA TYR A 47 -1.25 22.76 -10.59
C TYR A 47 -0.72 21.36 -10.28
N CYS A 48 -0.41 21.10 -9.01
CA CYS A 48 0.15 19.84 -8.53
C CYS A 48 -0.79 19.15 -7.54
N PRO A 49 -1.96 18.65 -7.97
CA PRO A 49 -2.88 17.97 -7.07
C PRO A 49 -2.32 16.63 -6.63
N LEU A 50 -2.57 16.26 -5.37
CA LEU A 50 -2.37 14.89 -4.92
C LEU A 50 -3.54 14.04 -5.42
N LEU A 51 -3.26 13.07 -6.29
CA LEU A 51 -4.26 12.08 -6.68
C LEU A 51 -4.52 11.17 -5.48
N SER A 52 -5.75 11.19 -4.99
CA SER A 52 -6.20 10.31 -3.91
C SER A 52 -7.51 9.64 -4.30
N TRP A 53 -7.70 8.40 -3.85
CA TRP A 53 -8.98 7.70 -3.94
C TRP A 53 -9.56 7.48 -2.54
N PRO A 54 -10.19 8.51 -1.95
CA PRO A 54 -11.04 8.35 -0.80
C PRO A 54 -12.03 7.19 -0.96
N THR A 55 -12.36 6.53 0.14
CA THR A 55 -13.27 5.38 0.17
C THR A 55 -14.57 5.59 -0.62
N PRO A 56 -15.27 6.75 -0.54
CA PRO A 56 -16.47 6.97 -1.35
C PRO A 56 -16.23 6.87 -2.86
N PHE A 57 -15.09 7.36 -3.35
CA PHE A 57 -14.74 7.28 -4.77
C PHE A 57 -14.27 5.88 -5.18
N LEU A 58 -13.57 5.16 -4.30
CA LEU A 58 -13.26 3.74 -4.52
C LEU A 58 -14.53 2.91 -4.67
N VAL A 59 -15.49 3.08 -3.75
CA VAL A 59 -16.77 2.38 -3.76
C VAL A 59 -17.58 2.75 -5.01
N ALA A 60 -17.62 4.03 -5.39
CA ALA A 60 -18.30 4.46 -6.61
C ALA A 60 -17.67 3.84 -7.87
N ALA A 61 -16.34 3.83 -7.97
CA ALA A 61 -15.63 3.22 -9.08
C ALA A 61 -15.85 1.71 -9.15
N LEU A 62 -15.84 1.03 -8.00
CA LEU A 62 -16.10 -0.40 -7.90
C LEU A 62 -17.54 -0.73 -8.32
N ASN A 63 -18.53 -0.01 -7.80
CA ASN A 63 -19.94 -0.19 -8.16
C ASN A 63 -20.18 0.02 -9.66
N LYS A 64 -19.56 1.05 -10.26
CA LYS A 64 -19.63 1.28 -11.71
C LYS A 64 -19.04 0.10 -12.49
N ARG A 65 -17.91 -0.45 -12.02
CA ARG A 65 -17.27 -1.61 -12.64
C ARG A 65 -18.16 -2.84 -12.57
N ILE A 66 -18.68 -3.18 -11.40
CA ILE A 66 -19.57 -4.33 -11.20
C ILE A 66 -20.86 -4.17 -11.99
N SER A 67 -21.46 -2.99 -12.00
CA SER A 67 -22.66 -2.69 -12.80
C SER A 67 -22.43 -2.93 -14.28
N ALA A 68 -21.28 -2.52 -14.83
CA ALA A 68 -20.93 -2.80 -16.22
C ALA A 68 -20.77 -4.30 -16.51
N PHE A 69 -20.05 -5.04 -15.64
CA PHE A 69 -19.79 -6.47 -15.85
C PHE A 69 -20.97 -7.39 -15.50
N SER A 70 -21.96 -6.88 -14.76
CA SER A 70 -23.17 -7.62 -14.38
C SER A 70 -24.40 -7.25 -15.23
N ASN A 71 -24.22 -6.52 -16.33
CA ASN A 71 -25.32 -6.00 -17.14
C ASN A 71 -26.37 -5.24 -16.31
N ASN A 72 -25.91 -4.39 -15.39
CA ASN A 72 -26.70 -3.59 -14.45
C ASN A 72 -27.52 -4.37 -13.41
N THR A 73 -27.34 -5.69 -13.28
CA THR A 73 -28.03 -6.49 -12.26
C THR A 73 -27.49 -6.23 -10.85
N LEU A 74 -26.20 -5.87 -10.73
CA LEU A 74 -25.57 -5.52 -9.46
C LEU A 74 -25.07 -4.06 -9.51
N GLN A 75 -25.64 -3.20 -8.66
CA GLN A 75 -25.26 -1.78 -8.58
C GLN A 75 -24.51 -1.43 -7.30
N ASN A 76 -24.52 -2.33 -6.32
CA ASN A 76 -23.85 -2.17 -5.05
C ASN A 76 -23.03 -3.42 -4.74
N PHE A 77 -21.70 -3.27 -4.66
CA PHE A 77 -20.79 -4.38 -4.42
C PHE A 77 -21.10 -5.13 -3.11
N ARG A 78 -21.71 -4.45 -2.12
CA ARG A 78 -22.11 -5.07 -0.85
C ARG A 78 -23.12 -6.19 -1.03
N THR A 79 -23.94 -6.16 -2.08
CA THR A 79 -24.95 -7.21 -2.32
C THR A 79 -24.36 -8.52 -2.84
N MET A 80 -23.06 -8.52 -3.17
CA MET A 80 -22.32 -9.71 -3.60
C MET A 80 -21.95 -10.63 -2.44
N PHE A 81 -21.93 -10.11 -1.21
CA PHE A 81 -21.54 -10.86 -0.02
C PHE A 81 -22.75 -11.57 0.60
N ALA A 82 -22.49 -12.74 1.17
CA ALA A 82 -23.46 -13.50 1.93
C ALA A 82 -23.72 -12.85 3.30
N GLU A 83 -24.79 -13.27 3.97
CA GLU A 83 -25.25 -12.69 5.23
C GLU A 83 -24.27 -12.93 6.40
N ASP A 84 -23.36 -13.90 6.27
CA ASP A 84 -22.31 -14.21 7.24
C ASP A 84 -21.11 -13.25 7.17
N VAL A 85 -21.07 -12.35 6.17
CA VAL A 85 -20.02 -11.34 6.03
C VAL A 85 -20.44 -10.05 6.74
N CYS A 86 -19.75 -9.72 7.83
CA CYS A 86 -20.01 -8.50 8.58
C CYS A 86 -19.36 -7.25 7.95
N GLU A 87 -19.85 -6.07 8.34
CA GLU A 87 -19.37 -4.78 7.84
C GLU A 87 -17.90 -4.51 8.17
N GLU A 88 -17.39 -5.03 9.28
CA GLU A 88 -15.97 -4.94 9.66
C GLU A 88 -15.08 -5.64 8.61
N THR A 89 -15.52 -6.80 8.11
CA THR A 89 -14.80 -7.53 7.06
C THR A 89 -14.80 -6.74 5.75
N ILE A 90 -15.92 -6.09 5.41
CA ILE A 90 -15.99 -5.23 4.22
C ILE A 90 -15.09 -4.00 4.37
N ASN A 91 -15.05 -3.40 5.57
CA ASN A 91 -14.16 -2.29 5.85
C ASN A 91 -12.69 -2.70 5.76
N GLU A 92 -12.36 -3.94 6.11
CA GLU A 92 -11.01 -4.50 5.95
C GLU A 92 -10.61 -4.65 4.48
N ILE A 93 -11.51 -5.10 3.59
CA ILE A 93 -11.30 -5.10 2.13
C ILE A 93 -10.93 -3.69 1.64
N LEU A 94 -11.70 -2.69 2.06
CA LEU A 94 -11.48 -1.30 1.65
C LEU A 94 -10.17 -0.75 2.25
N TYR A 95 -9.85 -1.08 3.49
CA TYR A 95 -8.60 -0.69 4.15
C TYR A 95 -7.37 -1.29 3.45
N LEU A 96 -7.40 -2.59 3.13
CA LEU A 96 -6.33 -3.30 2.43
C LEU A 96 -6.06 -2.77 1.02
N SER A 97 -7.08 -2.19 0.37
CA SER A 97 -6.92 -1.53 -0.93
C SER A 97 -5.99 -0.31 -0.88
N ASN A 98 -5.68 0.22 0.31
CA ASN A 98 -4.75 1.32 0.52
C ASN A 98 -5.03 2.56 -0.36
N GLY A 99 -6.31 2.90 -0.56
CA GLY A 99 -6.65 4.04 -1.42
C GLY A 99 -6.30 3.81 -2.90
N ASN A 100 -6.19 2.56 -3.35
CA ASN A 100 -5.81 2.19 -4.72
C ASN A 100 -6.90 1.30 -5.36
N PRO A 101 -7.57 1.76 -6.43
CA PRO A 101 -8.55 0.95 -7.16
C PRO A 101 -7.99 -0.37 -7.68
N ARG A 102 -6.71 -0.41 -8.08
CA ARG A 102 -6.07 -1.63 -8.59
C ARG A 102 -5.97 -2.70 -7.51
N ASP A 103 -5.55 -2.32 -6.31
CA ASP A 103 -5.49 -3.24 -5.17
C ASP A 103 -6.90 -3.73 -4.83
N LEU A 104 -7.91 -2.85 -4.84
CA LEU A 104 -9.30 -3.25 -4.61
C LEU A 104 -9.78 -4.30 -5.63
N TRP A 105 -9.42 -4.15 -6.90
CA TRP A 105 -9.77 -5.14 -7.93
C TRP A 105 -9.05 -6.47 -7.72
N HIS A 106 -7.76 -6.44 -7.38
CA HIS A 106 -7.00 -7.65 -7.10
C HIS A 106 -7.52 -8.38 -5.85
N ILE A 107 -7.84 -7.64 -4.79
CA ILE A 107 -8.44 -8.22 -3.58
C ILE A 107 -9.72 -8.96 -3.95
N LEU A 108 -10.61 -8.34 -4.73
CA LEU A 108 -11.84 -9.00 -5.16
C LEU A 108 -11.59 -10.20 -6.06
N ASP A 109 -10.61 -10.13 -6.97
CA ASP A 109 -10.21 -11.28 -7.79
C ASP A 109 -9.77 -12.47 -6.91
N HIS A 110 -8.90 -12.24 -5.93
CA HIS A 110 -8.52 -13.29 -4.97
C HIS A 110 -9.73 -13.84 -4.21
N ILE A 111 -10.66 -12.98 -3.75
CA ILE A 111 -11.88 -13.43 -3.07
C ILE A 111 -12.77 -14.27 -4.00
N PHE A 112 -12.91 -13.90 -5.28
CA PHE A 112 -13.65 -14.72 -6.26
C PHE A 112 -12.99 -16.07 -6.48
N GLN A 113 -11.67 -16.11 -6.64
CA GLN A 113 -10.93 -17.37 -6.80
C GLN A 113 -11.07 -18.26 -5.56
N SER A 114 -11.00 -17.68 -4.36
CA SER A 114 -11.22 -18.41 -3.10
C SER A 114 -12.66 -18.94 -3.02
N GLN A 115 -13.67 -18.15 -3.38
CA GLN A 115 -15.05 -18.61 -3.37
C GLN A 115 -15.26 -19.74 -4.39
N TYR A 116 -14.75 -19.60 -5.61
CA TYR A 116 -14.84 -20.63 -6.64
C TYR A 116 -14.16 -21.94 -6.20
N SER A 117 -13.04 -21.84 -5.50
CA SER A 117 -12.32 -23.00 -4.96
C SER A 117 -13.05 -23.69 -3.80
N ILE A 118 -13.81 -22.92 -3.00
CA ILE A 118 -14.58 -23.44 -1.85
C ILE A 118 -15.89 -24.07 -2.33
N ASP A 119 -16.67 -23.33 -3.13
CA ASP A 119 -17.91 -23.77 -3.73
C ASP A 119 -18.18 -23.00 -5.03
N PRO A 120 -17.98 -23.64 -6.20
CA PRO A 120 -18.17 -22.99 -7.50
C PRO A 120 -19.64 -22.73 -7.85
N ASN A 121 -20.59 -23.32 -7.13
CA ASN A 121 -22.02 -23.13 -7.37
C ASN A 121 -22.63 -22.02 -6.51
N CYS A 122 -21.85 -21.41 -5.61
CA CYS A 122 -22.33 -20.37 -4.72
C CYS A 122 -22.51 -19.04 -5.47
N ALA A 123 -23.67 -18.41 -5.33
CA ALA A 123 -23.97 -17.12 -5.97
C ALA A 123 -23.44 -15.90 -5.19
N LYS A 124 -23.01 -16.09 -3.94
CA LYS A 124 -22.55 -15.02 -3.05
C LYS A 124 -21.19 -15.35 -2.43
N LEU A 125 -20.46 -14.32 -2.05
CA LEU A 125 -19.16 -14.44 -1.40
C LEU A 125 -19.34 -14.71 0.10
N SER A 126 -18.97 -15.90 0.54
CA SER A 126 -19.02 -16.32 1.95
C SER A 126 -17.91 -15.67 2.79
N SER A 127 -18.12 -15.57 4.10
CA SER A 127 -17.10 -15.04 5.02
C SER A 127 -15.79 -15.83 4.94
N LYS A 128 -15.88 -17.16 4.81
CA LYS A 128 -14.70 -18.01 4.64
C LYS A 128 -13.90 -17.65 3.37
N ALA A 129 -14.58 -17.46 2.24
CA ALA A 129 -13.93 -17.09 0.99
C ALA A 129 -13.28 -15.70 1.07
N VAL A 130 -13.93 -14.75 1.75
CA VAL A 130 -13.38 -13.41 1.93
C VAL A 130 -12.08 -13.45 2.72
N HIS A 131 -12.07 -14.08 3.90
CA HIS A 131 -10.86 -14.17 4.73
C HIS A 131 -9.70 -14.91 4.02
N GLN A 132 -10.02 -15.97 3.28
CA GLN A 132 -9.02 -16.70 2.49
C GLN A 132 -8.48 -15.83 1.36
N GLY A 133 -9.33 -15.14 0.62
CA GLY A 133 -8.91 -14.25 -0.48
C GLY A 133 -8.08 -13.06 0.00
N LEU A 134 -8.41 -12.46 1.16
CA LEU A 134 -7.61 -11.40 1.76
C LEU A 134 -6.21 -11.92 2.15
N SER A 135 -6.13 -13.10 2.77
CA SER A 135 -4.86 -13.73 3.13
C SER A 135 -4.02 -14.04 1.90
N ASP A 136 -4.63 -14.64 0.87
CA ASP A 136 -3.97 -14.98 -0.38
C ASP A 136 -3.45 -13.72 -1.10
N PHE A 137 -4.25 -12.65 -1.16
CA PHE A 137 -3.82 -11.38 -1.73
C PHE A 137 -2.60 -10.81 -1.00
N VAL A 138 -2.62 -10.76 0.33
CA VAL A 138 -1.52 -10.18 1.12
C VAL A 138 -0.23 -10.97 0.97
N VAL A 139 -0.31 -12.32 1.00
CA VAL A 139 0.86 -13.19 0.84
C VAL A 139 1.47 -13.05 -0.56
N HIS A 140 0.64 -12.92 -1.60
CA HIS A 140 1.10 -12.85 -2.98
C HIS A 140 1.35 -11.42 -3.50
N PHE A 141 1.16 -10.41 -2.67
CA PHE A 141 1.36 -9.02 -3.08
C PHE A 141 2.83 -8.73 -3.42
N ASN A 142 3.07 -8.13 -4.58
CA ASN A 142 4.39 -7.70 -5.00
C ASN A 142 4.73 -6.32 -4.42
N PHE A 143 5.41 -6.30 -3.26
CA PHE A 143 5.77 -5.07 -2.58
C PHE A 143 6.75 -4.17 -3.36
N TYR A 144 7.44 -4.69 -4.39
CA TYR A 144 8.25 -3.84 -5.26
C TYR A 144 7.42 -2.90 -6.14
N GLU A 145 6.11 -3.12 -6.28
CA GLU A 145 5.21 -2.17 -6.94
C GLU A 145 5.12 -0.85 -6.18
N TYR A 146 5.17 -0.88 -4.84
CA TYR A 146 5.08 0.31 -3.99
C TYR A 146 6.46 0.80 -3.52
N TYR A 147 7.38 -0.13 -3.35
CA TYR A 147 8.70 0.13 -2.78
C TYR A 147 9.78 -0.31 -3.76
N PRO A 148 10.07 0.50 -4.80
CA PRO A 148 11.02 0.13 -5.84
C PRO A 148 12.39 -0.23 -5.28
N LYS A 149 12.93 -1.36 -5.73
CA LYS A 149 14.25 -1.83 -5.35
C LYS A 149 15.34 -0.84 -5.78
N LYS A 150 16.39 -0.71 -4.96
CA LYS A 150 17.63 -0.03 -5.38
C LYS A 150 18.36 -0.90 -6.42
N PRO A 151 18.63 -0.40 -7.64
CA PRO A 151 19.18 -1.21 -8.75
C PRO A 151 20.49 -1.92 -8.44
N LYS A 152 21.35 -1.33 -7.58
CA LYS A 152 22.66 -1.88 -7.18
C LYS A 152 22.69 -2.48 -5.78
N ALA A 153 21.54 -2.63 -5.12
CA ALA A 153 21.51 -3.23 -3.79
C ALA A 153 21.84 -4.73 -3.88
N LYS A 154 22.76 -5.19 -3.02
CA LYS A 154 23.03 -6.62 -2.84
C LYS A 154 21.71 -7.33 -2.52
N ALA A 155 21.58 -8.58 -2.96
CA ALA A 155 20.34 -9.35 -2.91
C ALA A 155 19.67 -9.45 -1.53
N ASN A 156 20.41 -9.20 -0.44
CA ASN A 156 19.98 -9.43 0.94
C ASN A 156 20.20 -8.22 1.88
N THR A 157 20.27 -6.99 1.36
CA THR A 157 20.53 -5.82 2.23
C THR A 157 19.58 -4.68 1.93
N MET A 158 18.83 -4.25 2.94
CA MET A 158 18.09 -2.98 2.94
C MET A 158 17.03 -2.88 1.83
N ASP A 159 16.26 -3.94 1.63
CA ASP A 159 15.10 -3.94 0.74
C ASP A 159 13.78 -4.09 1.51
N VAL A 160 12.66 -3.84 0.82
CA VAL A 160 11.33 -3.83 1.44
C VAL A 160 10.99 -5.17 2.10
N TYR A 161 11.32 -6.30 1.47
CA TYR A 161 11.02 -7.62 2.03
C TYR A 161 11.87 -7.91 3.28
N SER A 162 13.14 -7.51 3.30
CA SER A 162 13.97 -7.58 4.51
C SER A 162 13.39 -6.74 5.64
N TYR A 163 12.87 -5.55 5.34
CA TYR A 163 12.21 -4.70 6.34
C TYR A 163 10.93 -5.33 6.86
N ILE A 164 10.07 -5.82 5.97
CA ILE A 164 8.83 -6.51 6.34
C ILE A 164 9.13 -7.71 7.25
N LYS A 165 10.16 -8.51 6.93
CA LYS A 165 10.58 -9.63 7.79
C LYS A 165 10.95 -9.23 9.21
N HIS A 166 11.55 -8.05 9.41
CA HIS A 166 11.81 -7.52 10.74
C HIS A 166 10.53 -7.03 11.42
N LEU A 167 9.66 -6.32 10.68
CA LEU A 167 8.39 -5.82 11.19
C LEU A 167 7.44 -6.96 11.59
N GLN A 168 7.44 -8.09 10.88
CA GLN A 168 6.65 -9.28 11.20
C GLN A 168 7.07 -9.98 12.50
N LYS A 169 8.16 -9.56 13.15
CA LYS A 169 8.53 -10.02 14.50
C LYS A 169 7.84 -9.21 15.61
N LEU A 170 7.24 -8.08 15.27
CA LEU A 170 6.51 -7.23 16.21
C LEU A 170 5.11 -7.78 16.47
N PRO A 171 4.56 -7.59 17.68
CA PRO A 171 3.21 -8.03 18.02
C PRO A 171 2.12 -7.05 17.56
N SER A 172 2.48 -5.81 17.19
CA SER A 172 1.54 -4.75 16.83
C SER A 172 2.10 -3.83 15.74
N GLU A 173 1.21 -2.99 15.19
CA GLU A 173 1.54 -2.02 14.14
C GLU A 173 2.35 -0.82 14.61
N THR A 174 2.48 -0.61 15.92
CA THR A 174 3.27 0.47 16.53
C THR A 174 4.44 -0.08 17.33
N PHE A 175 5.61 0.54 17.23
CA PHE A 175 6.81 0.04 17.91
C PHE A 175 7.81 1.15 18.21
N THR A 176 8.71 0.91 19.17
CA THR A 176 9.93 1.69 19.37
C THR A 176 11.13 0.99 18.75
N LYS A 177 12.21 1.75 18.47
CA LYS A 177 13.48 1.16 18.00
C LYS A 177 14.00 0.06 18.93
N ASN A 178 13.82 0.21 20.24
CA ASN A 178 14.26 -0.78 21.23
C ASN A 178 13.47 -2.09 21.08
N GLN A 179 12.14 -2.01 20.95
CA GLN A 179 11.29 -3.18 20.73
C GLN A 179 11.64 -3.91 19.42
N LEU A 180 11.89 -3.17 18.33
CA LEU A 180 12.32 -3.77 17.08
C LEU A 180 13.67 -4.50 17.24
N ASN A 181 14.62 -3.87 17.92
CA ASN A 181 15.93 -4.49 18.18
C ASN A 181 15.81 -5.79 18.98
N GLU A 182 15.01 -5.79 20.06
CA GLU A 182 14.83 -6.93 20.93
C GLU A 182 14.15 -8.11 20.21
N LEU A 183 13.07 -7.83 19.48
CA LEU A 183 12.25 -8.87 18.85
C LEU A 183 12.81 -9.36 17.51
N ALA A 184 13.35 -8.46 16.69
CA ALA A 184 13.91 -8.79 15.39
C ALA A 184 15.42 -9.07 15.42
N LYS A 185 16.08 -8.89 16.57
CA LYS A 185 17.52 -9.13 16.80
C LYS A 185 18.43 -8.41 15.79
N THR A 186 18.08 -7.16 15.48
CA THR A 186 18.77 -6.35 14.45
C THR A 186 20.09 -5.74 14.92
N GLY A 187 20.36 -5.73 16.22
CA GLY A 187 21.60 -5.23 16.82
C GLY A 187 21.85 -3.74 16.54
N SER A 188 23.11 -3.38 16.33
CA SER A 188 23.53 -2.00 16.03
C SER A 188 22.95 -1.44 14.72
N SER A 189 22.41 -2.29 13.83
CA SER A 189 21.83 -1.88 12.55
C SER A 189 20.39 -1.39 12.66
N THR A 190 19.74 -1.52 13.83
CA THR A 190 18.34 -1.14 14.05
C THR A 190 18.03 0.29 13.58
N ASN A 191 18.90 1.25 13.90
CA ASN A 191 18.69 2.63 13.50
C ASN A 191 18.70 2.79 11.96
N ASN A 192 19.62 2.11 11.28
CA ASN A 192 19.72 2.15 9.82
C ASN A 192 18.48 1.54 9.16
N TYR A 193 17.95 0.44 9.72
CA TYR A 193 16.72 -0.17 9.23
C TYR A 193 15.53 0.78 9.36
N VAL A 194 15.31 1.38 10.53
CA VAL A 194 14.17 2.29 10.74
C VAL A 194 14.29 3.53 9.85
N VAL A 195 15.48 4.13 9.72
CA VAL A 195 15.71 5.26 8.80
C VAL A 195 15.44 4.85 7.35
N GLY A 196 15.83 3.63 6.95
CA GLY A 196 15.56 3.09 5.62
C GLY A 196 14.07 2.87 5.36
N MET A 197 13.34 2.31 6.34
CA MET A 197 11.90 2.09 6.29
C MET A 197 11.13 3.42 6.19
N GLU A 198 11.53 4.42 6.98
CA GLU A 198 10.93 5.75 6.96
C GLU A 198 11.19 6.47 5.62
N ALA A 199 12.41 6.37 5.10
CA ALA A 199 12.78 6.98 3.82
C ALA A 199 11.98 6.45 2.62
N ILE A 200 11.46 5.22 2.70
CA ILE A 200 10.58 4.64 1.67
C ILE A 200 9.08 4.74 2.02
N GLY A 201 8.74 5.29 3.19
CA GLY A 201 7.34 5.45 3.64
C GLY A 201 6.68 4.15 4.12
N LEU A 202 7.46 3.11 4.42
CA LEU A 202 6.95 1.84 4.98
C LEU A 202 6.55 2.01 6.45
N VAL A 203 7.26 2.86 7.18
CA VAL A 203 6.94 3.25 8.56
C VAL A 203 6.95 4.77 8.66
N VAL A 204 6.22 5.31 9.64
CA VAL A 204 6.16 6.73 9.95
C VAL A 204 6.48 6.97 11.42
N ASN A 205 7.20 8.05 11.70
CA ASN A 205 7.42 8.53 13.06
C ASN A 205 6.16 9.27 13.54
N THR A 206 5.59 8.84 14.67
CA THR A 206 4.35 9.45 15.20
C THR A 206 4.60 10.76 15.97
N ASN A 207 5.87 11.12 16.20
CA ASN A 207 6.34 12.18 17.10
C ASN A 207 5.96 11.98 18.58
N GLU A 208 5.30 10.87 18.91
CA GLU A 208 5.01 10.49 20.28
C GLU A 208 6.25 9.87 20.93
N LYS A 209 6.45 10.19 22.21
CA LYS A 209 7.51 9.60 23.03
C LYS A 209 6.87 8.81 24.16
N LEU A 210 7.16 7.53 24.18
CA LEU A 210 6.95 6.69 25.36
C LEU A 210 8.26 6.65 26.16
N SER A 211 8.20 6.15 27.39
CA SER A 211 9.37 5.93 28.25
C SER A 211 10.47 5.08 27.57
N ALA A 212 10.10 4.24 26.60
CA ALA A 212 11.00 3.41 25.80
C ALA A 212 11.53 4.08 24.51
N GLY A 213 11.21 5.34 24.24
CA GLY A 213 11.68 6.10 23.08
C GLY A 213 10.57 6.60 22.15
N VAL A 214 10.97 7.08 20.98
CA VAL A 214 10.07 7.55 19.92
C VAL A 214 9.28 6.38 19.34
N VAL A 215 7.98 6.59 19.16
CA VAL A 215 7.06 5.60 18.57
C VAL A 215 7.01 5.75 17.05
N TYR A 216 7.03 4.61 16.38
CA TYR A 216 6.86 4.47 14.94
C TYR A 216 5.61 3.63 14.67
N GLN A 217 4.96 3.89 13.54
CA GLN A 217 3.80 3.14 13.06
C GLN A 217 4.09 2.55 11.68
N ILE A 218 3.69 1.29 11.47
CA ILE A 218 3.70 0.65 10.16
C ILE A 218 2.59 1.28 9.31
N ASN A 219 2.97 1.80 8.14
CA ASN A 219 2.08 2.59 7.29
C ASN A 219 1.36 1.73 6.23
N ASP A 220 1.91 0.57 5.86
CA ASP A 220 1.29 -0.31 4.85
C ASP A 220 0.23 -1.24 5.48
N PRO A 221 -1.04 -1.16 5.06
CA PRO A 221 -2.13 -1.94 5.65
C PRO A 221 -1.97 -3.45 5.45
N LYS A 222 -1.28 -3.89 4.39
CA LYS A 222 -1.06 -5.33 4.10
C LYS A 222 -0.06 -5.92 5.08
N VAL A 223 0.98 -5.16 5.45
CA VAL A 223 1.95 -5.56 6.47
C VAL A 223 1.27 -5.65 7.84
N VAL A 224 0.44 -4.66 8.17
CA VAL A 224 -0.37 -4.65 9.41
C VAL A 224 -1.29 -5.87 9.45
N TYR A 225 -1.99 -6.17 8.36
CA TYR A 225 -2.86 -7.34 8.25
C TYR A 225 -2.11 -8.65 8.41
N ALA A 226 -0.92 -8.78 7.78
CA ALA A 226 -0.08 -9.96 7.91
C ALA A 226 0.39 -10.20 9.35
N ILE A 227 0.73 -9.13 10.10
CA ILE A 227 1.09 -9.24 11.52
C ILE A 227 -0.10 -9.75 12.34
N LYS A 228 -1.28 -9.14 12.18
CA LYS A 228 -2.50 -9.50 12.90
C LYS A 228 -2.92 -10.96 12.65
N ASN A 229 -2.79 -11.41 11.40
CA ASN A 229 -3.20 -12.75 10.97
C ASN A 229 -2.06 -13.78 10.92
N ARG A 230 -0.85 -13.42 11.38
CA ARG A 230 0.35 -14.29 11.38
C ARG A 230 0.68 -14.87 10.01
N LEU A 231 0.50 -14.07 8.96
CA LEU A 231 0.85 -14.45 7.59
C LEU A 231 2.33 -14.17 7.33
N ASP A 232 3.00 -15.04 6.57
CA ASP A 232 4.37 -14.82 6.14
C ASP A 232 4.39 -14.04 4.82
N ILE A 233 5.12 -12.91 4.80
CA ILE A 233 5.32 -12.14 3.58
C ILE A 233 6.75 -12.43 3.15
N SER A 234 6.87 -13.22 2.11
CA SER A 234 8.14 -13.54 1.51
C SER A 234 8.14 -13.13 0.04
N ARG A 235 9.34 -12.95 -0.49
CA ARG A 235 9.52 -12.68 -1.91
C ARG A 235 9.22 -13.96 -2.68
N ILE A 236 8.26 -13.88 -3.60
CA ILE A 236 7.98 -14.93 -4.61
C ILE A 236 9.15 -15.00 -5.61
#